data_AF-A0A2L0N5T9-F1
#
_entry.id   AF-A0A2L0N5T9-F1
#
_cell.length_a   1.000
_cell.length_b   1.000
_cell.length_c   1.000
_cell.angle_alpha   90.00
_cell.angle_beta   90.00
_cell.angle_gamma   90.00
#
_symmetry.space_group_name_H-M   'P 1'
#
loop_
_entity.id
_entity.type
_entity.pdbx_description
1 polymer ?
#
loop_
_entity_poly.entity_id
_entity_poly.type
_entity_poly.pdbx_seq_one_letter_code
_entity_poly.pdbx_strand_id
1 'polypeptide(L)'
;MTDKLPRQIGGDGGGPDETPMERLLREAMNARATQITAHSLRPSVPPSSRVRRLRPAYVAAVPLFGLAAAVAFGVLAFNGGPVAKQEDPGPAATVPVTASPSPTAEPTTTPSATPSATASATATMTEEPGGAVEPTSSGSPSTTNSATTQANTPATPYTFRGVKFTVPAGWRVAPLREPGTSTLCVLAPGAPQTATATDCSPYGAELSVYSTAEEVDHATWPTVDSGDLDDGWTTQPYCPVWGNPHPIGGSDQLKNTTAPLRTRDIVAGRPVFKTQWQVSCNAKESFTAQLWSLKSDQVFLAAVGLKPEHQSGLVSILNTMDLSGRTAPQLKSNQNAVAVSVDGLASGQQVTNNGTTVSFSVTYKNTGQTGYASVQPLVYTEPYAGTPAGAVQINEGKLERLDGDVWKPLPLSPGGGMDYAMLGKDASFPLAPGQSRTVKYRMSLATTDGAGVMPVTARATLPFDGTSQLTVIGERSVPVRVVK
;
A
#
# COMPACT_ATOMS: atom_id res chain seq x y z
N MET A 1 -62.45 40.78 0.34
CA MET A 1 -62.91 40.07 -0.87
C MET A 1 -61.68 39.74 -1.69
N THR A 2 -61.65 38.50 -2.15
CA THR A 2 -60.54 37.76 -2.78
C THR A 2 -60.08 38.37 -4.09
N ASP A 3 -58.76 38.45 -4.30
CA ASP A 3 -58.18 38.17 -5.61
C ASP A 3 -56.88 37.37 -5.47
N LYS A 4 -56.92 36.15 -6.01
CA LYS A 4 -55.80 35.22 -6.16
C LYS A 4 -55.09 35.57 -7.48
N LEU A 5 -53.79 35.85 -7.41
CA LEU A 5 -52.92 35.80 -8.59
C LEU A 5 -52.11 34.48 -8.60
N PRO A 6 -51.98 33.81 -9.76
CA PRO A 6 -51.32 32.51 -9.86
C PRO A 6 -49.79 32.61 -9.87
N ARG A 7 -49.14 31.59 -9.31
CA ARG A 7 -47.69 31.35 -9.38
C ARG A 7 -47.28 31.02 -10.82
N GLN A 8 -46.33 31.79 -11.34
CA GLN A 8 -45.59 31.47 -12.55
C GLN A 8 -44.37 30.62 -12.17
N ILE A 9 -44.37 29.35 -12.57
CA ILE A 9 -43.21 28.44 -12.49
C ILE A 9 -42.50 28.57 -13.84
N GLY A 10 -41.35 29.24 -13.85
CA GLY A 10 -40.52 29.42 -15.04
C GLY A 10 -39.13 29.89 -14.61
N GLY A 11 -38.29 28.95 -14.19
CA GLY A 11 -36.90 29.20 -13.84
C GLY A 11 -35.98 28.74 -14.97
N ASP A 12 -35.93 29.51 -16.06
CA ASP A 12 -34.82 29.43 -17.02
C ASP A 12 -33.61 30.10 -16.37
N GLY A 13 -32.72 29.26 -15.84
CA GLY A 13 -31.44 29.66 -15.27
C GLY A 13 -30.48 30.13 -16.36
N GLY A 14 -30.61 31.39 -16.77
CA GLY A 14 -29.57 32.12 -17.50
C GLY A 14 -28.37 32.36 -16.59
N GLY A 15 -27.45 31.39 -16.55
CA GLY A 15 -26.09 31.58 -16.04
C GLY A 15 -25.20 32.28 -17.08
N PRO A 16 -24.18 33.02 -16.65
CA PRO A 16 -23.33 33.84 -17.51
C PRO A 16 -22.51 32.98 -18.49
N ASP A 17 -22.55 33.37 -19.77
CA ASP A 17 -21.70 32.97 -20.91
C ASP A 17 -21.14 31.54 -20.88
N GLU A 18 -22.00 30.57 -21.16
CA GLU A 18 -21.58 29.22 -21.48
C GLU A 18 -20.61 29.22 -22.67
N THR A 19 -19.41 28.65 -22.47
CA THR A 19 -18.38 28.69 -23.51
C THR A 19 -18.81 27.84 -24.72
N PRO A 20 -18.40 28.18 -25.96
CA PRO A 20 -18.75 27.39 -27.15
C PRO A 20 -18.37 25.90 -27.03
N MET A 21 -17.35 25.61 -26.22
CA MET A 21 -16.87 24.26 -25.95
C MET A 21 -17.80 23.49 -25.00
N GLU A 22 -18.32 24.14 -23.95
CA GLU A 22 -19.31 23.53 -23.05
C GLU A 22 -20.61 23.21 -23.79
N ARG A 23 -21.03 24.09 -24.72
CA ARG A 23 -22.18 23.85 -25.57
C ARG A 23 -22.00 22.62 -26.46
N LEU A 24 -20.82 22.48 -27.09
CA LEU A 24 -20.46 21.30 -27.89
C LEU A 24 -20.39 20.03 -27.03
N LEU A 25 -19.83 20.11 -25.82
CA LEU A 25 -19.74 18.97 -24.92
C LEU A 25 -21.14 18.54 -24.46
N ARG A 26 -22.02 19.48 -24.14
CA ARG A 26 -23.40 19.22 -23.74
C ARG A 26 -24.22 18.62 -24.87
N GLU A 27 -24.07 19.11 -26.10
CA GLU A 27 -24.70 18.49 -27.28
C GLU A 27 -24.17 17.08 -27.55
N ALA A 28 -22.85 16.87 -27.45
CA ALA A 28 -22.25 15.55 -27.63
C ALA A 28 -22.70 14.55 -26.57
N MET A 29 -22.83 14.97 -25.31
CA MET A 29 -23.33 14.12 -24.23
C MET A 29 -24.83 13.82 -24.40
N ASN A 30 -25.65 14.80 -24.79
CA ASN A 30 -27.06 14.56 -25.10
C ASN A 30 -27.23 13.62 -26.29
N ALA A 31 -26.41 13.73 -27.33
CA ALA A 31 -26.44 12.84 -28.49
C ALA A 31 -26.05 11.39 -28.15
N ARG A 32 -25.15 11.18 -27.18
CA ARG A 32 -24.83 9.83 -26.69
C ARG A 32 -25.89 9.28 -25.75
N ALA A 33 -26.49 10.12 -24.91
CA ALA A 33 -27.54 9.71 -23.98
C ALA A 33 -28.78 9.14 -24.69
N THR A 34 -29.13 9.68 -25.87
CA THR A 34 -30.26 9.18 -26.67
C THR A 34 -29.99 7.82 -27.35
N GLN A 35 -28.72 7.39 -27.45
CA GLN A 35 -28.35 6.09 -28.01
C GLN A 35 -28.44 4.94 -26.98
N ILE A 36 -28.51 5.26 -25.68
CA ILE A 36 -28.70 4.26 -24.62
C ILE A 36 -30.20 4.08 -24.40
N THR A 37 -30.80 3.12 -25.11
CA THR A 37 -32.20 2.75 -24.90
C THR A 37 -32.35 1.79 -23.72
N ALA A 38 -33.51 1.76 -23.07
CA ALA A 38 -33.77 0.79 -22.00
C ALA A 38 -33.65 -0.69 -22.47
N HIS A 39 -33.66 -0.93 -23.79
CA HIS A 39 -33.40 -2.24 -24.39
C HIS A 39 -31.90 -2.59 -24.46
N SER A 40 -30.98 -1.62 -24.51
CA SER A 40 -29.52 -1.88 -24.49
C SER A 40 -28.98 -2.21 -23.10
N LEU A 41 -29.76 -1.97 -22.04
CA LEU A 41 -29.39 -2.25 -20.65
C LEU A 41 -29.90 -3.62 -20.15
N ARG A 42 -30.67 -4.35 -20.96
CA ARG A 42 -31.08 -5.71 -20.63
C ARG A 42 -30.11 -6.70 -21.26
N PRO A 43 -29.53 -7.64 -20.50
CA PRO A 43 -28.88 -8.81 -21.08
C PRO A 43 -29.84 -9.49 -22.06
N SER A 44 -29.39 -9.75 -23.28
CA SER A 44 -30.22 -10.33 -24.35
C SER A 44 -30.69 -11.76 -24.04
N VAL A 45 -30.18 -12.37 -22.97
CA VAL A 45 -30.55 -13.71 -22.52
C VAL A 45 -30.74 -13.69 -21.00
N PRO A 46 -31.90 -14.11 -20.48
CA PRO A 46 -32.12 -14.29 -19.05
C PRO A 46 -31.10 -15.27 -18.47
N PRO A 47 -30.50 -15.02 -17.29
CA PRO A 47 -29.58 -15.97 -16.68
C PRO A 47 -30.32 -17.27 -16.33
N SER A 48 -30.02 -18.35 -17.07
CA SER A 48 -30.59 -19.67 -16.81
C SER A 48 -29.81 -20.39 -15.70
N SER A 49 -30.09 -20.04 -14.44
CA SER A 49 -29.55 -20.80 -13.30
C SER A 49 -30.38 -22.07 -13.08
N ARG A 50 -30.00 -23.18 -13.74
CA ARG A 50 -30.40 -24.52 -13.28
C ARG A 50 -29.62 -24.83 -11.99
N VAL A 51 -30.20 -24.49 -10.85
CA VAL A 51 -29.74 -24.95 -9.54
C VAL A 51 -30.03 -26.45 -9.42
N ARG A 52 -29.09 -27.30 -9.83
CA ARG A 52 -29.11 -28.73 -9.51
C ARG A 52 -28.79 -28.89 -8.02
N ARG A 53 -29.83 -29.03 -7.20
CA ARG A 53 -29.69 -29.55 -5.82
C ARG A 53 -29.27 -31.02 -5.91
N LEU A 54 -27.98 -31.30 -5.75
CA LEU A 54 -27.50 -32.65 -5.47
C LEU A 54 -27.69 -32.91 -3.98
N ARG A 55 -28.52 -33.91 -3.65
CA ARG A 55 -28.66 -34.45 -2.29
C ARG A 55 -27.43 -35.31 -1.98
N PRO A 56 -26.82 -35.21 -0.78
CA PRO A 56 -25.76 -36.13 -0.39
C PRO A 56 -26.39 -37.48 0.01
N ALA A 57 -26.07 -38.53 -0.74
CA ALA A 57 -26.30 -39.89 -0.31
C ALA A 57 -25.05 -40.36 0.47
N TYR A 58 -25.21 -40.62 1.76
CA TYR A 58 -24.21 -41.31 2.56
C TYR A 58 -24.21 -42.79 2.15
N VAL A 59 -23.13 -43.24 1.52
CA VAL A 59 -22.84 -44.68 1.37
C VAL A 59 -21.55 -44.95 2.13
N ALA A 60 -21.71 -45.63 3.27
CA ALA A 60 -20.64 -46.27 3.98
C ALA A 60 -20.25 -47.56 3.23
N ALA A 61 -18.99 -47.67 2.81
CA ALA A 61 -18.37 -48.94 2.47
C ALA A 61 -16.86 -48.82 2.69
N VAL A 62 -16.34 -49.72 3.52
CA VAL A 62 -14.93 -49.96 3.84
C VAL A 62 -14.77 -51.49 3.79
N PRO A 63 -13.59 -52.06 3.53
CA PRO A 63 -12.68 -51.94 2.39
C PRO A 63 -12.51 -53.32 1.71
N LEU A 64 -11.65 -53.44 0.69
CA LEU A 64 -10.60 -54.50 0.57
C LEU A 64 -10.15 -54.75 -0.88
N PHE A 65 -8.81 -54.86 -1.01
CA PHE A 65 -7.99 -55.51 -2.04
C PHE A 65 -7.96 -54.98 -3.49
N GLY A 66 -6.73 -54.86 -4.00
CA GLY A 66 -6.41 -55.36 -5.35
C GLY A 66 -5.68 -54.41 -6.29
N LEU A 67 -4.39 -54.67 -6.49
CA LEU A 67 -3.57 -54.29 -7.65
C LEU A 67 -4.31 -54.41 -9.00
N ALA A 68 -4.14 -53.45 -9.91
CA ALA A 68 -3.59 -53.63 -11.28
C ALA A 68 -3.89 -52.44 -12.21
N ALA A 69 -3.11 -52.41 -13.30
CA ALA A 69 -2.89 -51.33 -14.26
C ALA A 69 -4.05 -51.00 -15.22
N ALA A 70 -3.88 -49.84 -15.88
CA ALA A 70 -4.02 -49.62 -17.33
C ALA A 70 -5.08 -48.59 -17.79
N VAL A 71 -4.55 -47.51 -18.38
CA VAL A 71 -4.92 -46.85 -19.65
C VAL A 71 -6.40 -46.59 -19.95
N ALA A 72 -6.77 -45.31 -20.02
CA ALA A 72 -7.57 -44.76 -21.13
C ALA A 72 -7.53 -43.22 -21.11
N PHE A 73 -6.81 -42.63 -22.07
CA PHE A 73 -6.94 -41.22 -22.44
C PHE A 73 -8.25 -41.04 -23.21
N GLY A 74 -9.19 -40.27 -22.66
CA GLY A 74 -10.40 -39.82 -23.34
C GLY A 74 -10.28 -38.35 -23.71
N VAL A 75 -9.98 -38.09 -24.99
CA VAL A 75 -10.00 -36.76 -25.62
C VAL A 75 -11.46 -36.30 -25.75
N LEU A 76 -11.82 -35.19 -25.10
CA LEU A 76 -13.04 -34.44 -25.42
C LEU A 76 -12.65 -33.17 -26.18
N ALA A 77 -12.81 -33.25 -27.50
CA ALA A 77 -12.77 -32.10 -28.39
C ALA A 77 -14.09 -31.32 -28.26
N PHE A 78 -14.01 -30.04 -27.93
CA PHE A 78 -15.14 -29.12 -28.07
C PHE A 78 -15.01 -28.37 -29.40
N ASN A 79 -15.99 -28.61 -30.29
CA ASN A 79 -16.21 -27.86 -31.52
C ASN A 79 -16.72 -26.44 -31.17
N GLY A 80 -15.90 -25.43 -31.47
CA GLY A 80 -16.34 -24.03 -31.49
C GLY A 80 -17.01 -23.69 -32.82
N GLY A 81 -18.30 -23.32 -32.77
CA GLY A 81 -18.99 -22.65 -33.88
C GLY A 81 -18.69 -21.14 -33.88
N PRO A 82 -18.69 -20.47 -35.05
CA PRO A 82 -18.16 -19.12 -35.21
C PRO A 82 -19.09 -18.06 -34.60
N VAL A 83 -18.48 -17.15 -33.82
CA VAL A 83 -19.14 -15.96 -33.30
C VAL A 83 -19.27 -14.92 -34.43
N ALA A 84 -20.37 -14.18 -34.39
CA ALA A 84 -20.83 -13.23 -35.38
C ALA A 84 -19.77 -12.21 -35.84
N LYS A 85 -19.80 -11.93 -37.16
CA LYS A 85 -19.12 -10.80 -37.79
C LYS A 85 -19.62 -9.50 -37.18
N GLN A 86 -18.71 -8.71 -36.62
CA GLN A 86 -18.96 -7.31 -36.29
C GLN A 86 -18.37 -6.46 -37.40
N GLU A 87 -19.22 -5.61 -37.99
CA GLU A 87 -18.89 -4.69 -39.07
C GLU A 87 -17.94 -3.57 -38.59
N ASP A 88 -17.04 -3.19 -39.49
CA ASP A 88 -16.04 -2.11 -39.39
C ASP A 88 -16.64 -0.76 -38.98
N PRO A 89 -15.98 0.01 -38.10
CA PRO A 89 -16.05 1.46 -38.11
C PRO A 89 -14.94 2.07 -38.99
N GLY A 90 -15.34 2.99 -39.87
CA GLY A 90 -14.49 3.67 -40.85
C GLY A 90 -13.37 4.57 -40.30
N PRO A 91 -12.51 5.11 -41.18
CA PRO A 91 -11.20 5.64 -40.81
C PRO A 91 -11.25 6.98 -40.05
N ALA A 92 -10.43 7.08 -39.00
CA ALA A 92 -10.13 8.31 -38.29
C ALA A 92 -9.18 9.21 -39.10
N ALA A 93 -9.41 10.53 -39.07
CA ALA A 93 -8.61 11.53 -39.75
C ALA A 93 -7.22 11.69 -39.11
N THR A 94 -6.17 11.50 -39.91
CA THR A 94 -4.77 11.81 -39.56
C THR A 94 -4.48 13.30 -39.68
N VAL A 95 -3.89 13.89 -38.62
CA VAL A 95 -3.27 15.22 -38.64
C VAL A 95 -1.74 15.04 -38.60
N PRO A 96 -0.95 15.66 -39.51
CA PRO A 96 0.50 15.54 -39.48
C PRO A 96 1.11 16.47 -38.42
N VAL A 97 1.90 15.90 -37.52
CA VAL A 97 2.74 16.66 -36.58
C VAL A 97 4.15 16.77 -37.13
N THR A 98 4.57 18.00 -37.39
CA THR A 98 5.91 18.39 -37.87
C THR A 98 6.96 18.20 -36.79
N ALA A 99 8.07 17.53 -37.12
CA ALA A 99 9.22 17.32 -36.25
C ALA A 99 10.03 18.62 -36.06
N SER A 100 10.52 18.85 -34.83
CA SER A 100 11.45 19.93 -34.50
C SER A 100 12.70 19.37 -33.78
N PRO A 101 13.91 19.94 -34.02
CA PRO A 101 15.18 19.23 -33.89
C PRO A 101 15.78 19.19 -32.47
N SER A 102 16.64 18.18 -32.27
CA SER A 102 17.50 17.93 -31.11
C SER A 102 18.49 19.06 -30.80
N PRO A 103 18.76 19.34 -29.51
CA PRO A 103 19.96 20.04 -29.10
C PRO A 103 21.14 19.09 -28.79
N THR A 104 22.28 19.54 -29.30
CA THR A 104 23.67 19.07 -29.23
C THR A 104 24.23 18.97 -27.80
N ALA A 105 25.09 17.98 -27.56
CA ALA A 105 25.84 17.77 -26.33
C ALA A 105 27.10 18.66 -26.23
N GLU A 106 27.45 19.09 -25.02
CA GLU A 106 28.76 19.67 -24.71
C GLU A 106 29.32 19.14 -23.36
N PRO A 107 30.66 19.21 -23.16
CA PRO A 107 31.41 18.20 -22.43
C PRO A 107 31.74 18.50 -20.95
N THR A 108 32.12 17.39 -20.32
CA THR A 108 32.77 17.14 -19.03
C THR A 108 33.95 18.06 -18.68
N THR A 109 34.02 18.52 -17.42
CA THR A 109 35.30 18.69 -16.70
C THR A 109 35.16 18.36 -15.21
N THR A 110 36.01 17.44 -14.76
CA THR A 110 36.34 17.13 -13.35
C THR A 110 37.49 18.06 -12.92
N PRO A 111 37.62 18.41 -11.62
CA PRO A 111 38.70 17.75 -10.88
C PRO A 111 38.42 17.43 -9.41
N SER A 112 39.25 16.50 -8.95
CA SER A 112 39.41 15.90 -7.63
C SER A 112 40.15 16.84 -6.65
N ALA A 113 39.79 16.80 -5.37
CA ALA A 113 40.72 17.05 -4.26
C ALA A 113 40.18 16.50 -2.92
N THR A 114 40.90 15.50 -2.39
CA THR A 114 40.92 15.04 -0.99
C THR A 114 41.67 16.08 -0.13
N PRO A 115 41.39 16.20 1.18
CA PRO A 115 42.38 15.66 2.12
C PRO A 115 41.81 15.02 3.41
N SER A 116 42.66 14.16 3.96
CA SER A 116 42.54 13.41 5.22
C SER A 116 42.75 14.26 6.48
N ALA A 117 42.31 13.65 7.60
CA ALA A 117 43.02 13.51 8.90
C ALA A 117 42.76 14.51 10.06
N THR A 118 42.12 13.93 11.10
CA THR A 118 42.63 13.82 12.50
C THR A 118 42.53 15.04 13.44
N ALA A 119 41.75 14.90 14.52
CA ALA A 119 42.25 14.67 15.89
C ALA A 119 41.15 14.81 16.97
N SER A 120 41.22 13.92 17.94
CA SER A 120 40.52 13.95 19.22
C SER A 120 40.82 15.18 20.07
N ALA A 121 39.84 15.65 20.86
CA ALA A 121 40.10 16.25 22.16
C ALA A 121 38.91 16.06 23.10
N THR A 122 39.16 15.28 24.14
CA THR A 122 38.40 15.17 25.38
C THR A 122 38.64 16.43 26.22
N ALA A 123 37.59 17.04 26.76
CA ALA A 123 37.70 17.91 27.93
C ALA A 123 36.46 17.79 28.81
N THR A 124 36.63 17.07 29.91
CA THR A 124 35.84 17.14 31.14
C THR A 124 36.39 18.31 31.98
N MET A 125 35.52 19.06 32.65
CA MET A 125 35.64 19.71 34.00
C MET A 125 34.46 20.70 34.11
N THR A 126 33.52 20.64 35.04
CA THR A 126 33.53 20.72 36.53
C THR A 126 32.73 21.98 36.92
N GLU A 127 31.86 21.82 37.93
CA GLU A 127 31.04 22.81 38.66
C GLU A 127 31.87 24.01 39.19
N GLU A 128 31.39 25.15 39.72
CA GLU A 128 30.24 25.50 40.58
C GLU A 128 30.15 27.07 40.70
N PRO A 129 29.48 27.73 41.68
CA PRO A 129 28.29 28.56 41.45
C PRO A 129 28.43 30.07 41.79
N GLY A 130 27.33 30.80 41.62
CA GLY A 130 26.98 31.94 42.50
C GLY A 130 26.89 33.30 41.82
N GLY A 131 25.69 33.89 41.82
CA GLY A 131 25.50 35.28 41.40
C GLY A 131 24.02 35.68 41.33
N ALA A 132 23.45 36.00 42.49
CA ALA A 132 22.14 36.62 42.62
C ALA A 132 22.14 38.05 42.04
N VAL A 133 21.20 38.36 41.13
CA VAL A 133 20.72 39.74 40.90
C VAL A 133 19.24 39.68 40.49
N GLU A 134 18.39 40.31 41.29
CA GLU A 134 17.03 40.77 41.01
C GLU A 134 17.08 42.32 41.12
N PRO A 135 16.04 43.10 40.77
CA PRO A 135 15.13 43.05 39.63
C PRO A 135 15.21 44.37 38.80
N THR A 136 14.75 44.36 37.55
CA THR A 136 14.26 45.61 36.92
C THR A 136 13.05 45.35 36.03
N SER A 137 11.95 45.93 36.49
CA SER A 137 10.67 46.09 35.80
C SER A 137 10.78 47.16 34.71
N SER A 138 10.31 46.86 33.50
CA SER A 138 9.64 47.82 32.61
C SER A 138 9.27 47.18 31.26
N GLY A 139 8.03 47.40 30.81
CA GLY A 139 7.74 47.46 29.37
C GLY A 139 6.75 46.43 28.83
N SER A 140 5.46 46.66 29.09
CA SER A 140 4.34 46.06 28.36
C SER A 140 4.26 46.63 26.93
N PRO A 141 4.04 45.78 25.91
CA PRO A 141 3.12 46.16 24.84
C PRO A 141 2.01 45.13 24.68
N SER A 142 0.79 45.61 24.90
CA SER A 142 -0.46 44.92 24.61
C SER A 142 -0.52 44.55 23.12
N THR A 143 -0.33 43.27 22.82
CA THR A 143 -0.80 42.66 21.56
C THR A 143 -2.01 41.80 21.89
N THR A 144 -3.16 42.22 21.38
CA THR A 144 -4.45 41.56 21.53
C THR A 144 -4.46 40.29 20.69
N ASN A 145 -3.76 39.25 21.15
CA ASN A 145 -3.97 37.90 20.68
C ASN A 145 -5.25 37.39 21.34
N SER A 146 -6.26 37.11 20.53
CA SER A 146 -7.42 36.28 20.90
C SER A 146 -6.93 34.86 21.20
N ALA A 147 -6.29 34.68 22.34
CA ALA A 147 -6.08 33.40 22.97
C ALA A 147 -7.47 32.90 23.36
N THR A 148 -8.07 32.10 22.49
CA THR A 148 -9.16 31.21 22.87
C THR A 148 -8.64 30.42 24.06
N THR A 149 -9.29 30.60 25.21
CA THR A 149 -9.04 29.88 26.46
C THR A 149 -9.02 28.38 26.14
N GLN A 150 -7.81 27.86 25.98
CA GLN A 150 -7.58 26.45 25.72
C GLN A 150 -8.08 25.73 26.96
N ALA A 151 -9.24 25.09 26.86
CA ALA A 151 -9.82 24.36 27.97
C ALA A 151 -8.79 23.33 28.43
N ASN A 152 -8.30 23.50 29.66
CA ASN A 152 -7.38 22.57 30.33
C ASN A 152 -8.13 21.28 30.66
N THR A 153 -8.55 20.55 29.64
CA THR A 153 -9.12 19.22 29.82
C THR A 153 -8.00 18.32 30.34
N PRO A 154 -8.14 17.72 31.53
CA PRO A 154 -7.11 16.84 32.08
C PRO A 154 -6.89 15.63 31.16
N ALA A 155 -5.73 14.99 31.28
CA ALA A 155 -5.46 13.76 30.58
C ALA A 155 -6.48 12.68 31.00
N THR A 156 -7.00 11.91 30.03
CA THR A 156 -8.09 10.95 30.27
C THR A 156 -7.70 9.54 29.86
N PRO A 157 -7.93 8.52 30.71
CA PRO A 157 -7.71 7.13 30.32
C PRO A 157 -8.72 6.74 29.24
N TYR A 158 -8.27 5.98 28.25
CA TYR A 158 -9.09 5.48 27.16
C TYR A 158 -8.79 4.00 26.90
N THR A 159 -9.78 3.27 26.39
CA THR A 159 -9.61 1.87 26.00
C THR A 159 -10.24 1.65 24.64
N PHE A 160 -9.45 1.12 23.70
CA PHE A 160 -9.89 0.80 22.35
C PHE A 160 -9.45 -0.62 21.98
N ARG A 161 -10.43 -1.51 21.78
CA ARG A 161 -10.21 -2.91 21.38
C ARG A 161 -9.14 -3.63 22.21
N GLY A 162 -9.21 -3.45 23.53
CA GLY A 162 -8.29 -4.04 24.51
C GLY A 162 -6.96 -3.30 24.71
N VAL A 163 -6.65 -2.30 23.88
CA VAL A 163 -5.50 -1.40 24.07
C VAL A 163 -5.93 -0.27 25.01
N LYS A 164 -5.24 -0.13 26.14
CA LYS A 164 -5.43 0.99 27.07
C LYS A 164 -4.36 2.04 26.80
N PHE A 165 -4.70 3.31 26.91
CA PHE A 165 -3.74 4.41 26.82
C PHE A 165 -4.35 5.68 27.44
N THR A 166 -3.53 6.70 27.64
CA THR A 166 -4.00 8.00 28.14
C THR A 166 -4.05 9.01 27.00
N VAL A 167 -5.21 9.62 26.79
CA VAL A 167 -5.39 10.77 25.89
C VAL A 167 -4.80 12.00 26.59
N PRO A 168 -3.79 12.69 26.02
CA PRO A 168 -3.14 13.81 26.67
C PRO A 168 -4.09 14.99 26.89
N ALA A 169 -3.73 15.87 27.82
CA ALA A 169 -4.53 17.06 28.09
C ALA A 169 -4.76 17.91 26.83
N GLY A 170 -6.00 18.35 26.63
CA GLY A 170 -6.44 19.12 25.46
C GLY A 170 -6.60 18.32 24.15
N TRP A 171 -6.18 17.06 24.10
CA TRP A 171 -6.51 16.15 22.98
C TRP A 171 -7.92 15.60 23.15
N ARG A 172 -8.51 15.14 22.05
CA ARG A 172 -9.86 14.54 22.06
C ARG A 172 -9.92 13.34 21.14
N VAL A 173 -10.71 12.34 21.50
CA VAL A 173 -10.99 11.21 20.63
C VAL A 173 -12.11 11.60 19.65
N ALA A 174 -11.90 11.39 18.36
CA ALA A 174 -12.93 11.62 17.36
C ALA A 174 -14.05 10.56 17.49
N PRO A 175 -15.32 10.92 17.29
CA PRO A 175 -16.40 9.93 17.22
C PRO A 175 -16.10 8.87 16.16
N LEU A 176 -16.30 7.59 16.52
CA LEU A 176 -16.18 6.49 15.57
C LEU A 176 -17.28 6.61 14.51
N ARG A 177 -16.91 6.42 13.24
CA ARG A 177 -17.86 6.49 12.12
C ARG A 177 -18.86 5.34 12.15
N GLU A 178 -18.36 4.15 12.46
CA GLU A 178 -19.13 2.92 12.48
C GLU A 178 -18.70 2.06 13.69
N PRO A 179 -19.63 1.36 14.33
CA PRO A 179 -19.27 0.40 15.37
C PRO A 179 -18.43 -0.73 14.75
N GLY A 180 -17.31 -1.06 15.41
CA GLY A 180 -16.45 -2.17 14.98
C GLY A 180 -15.31 -1.78 14.03
N THR A 181 -15.10 -0.48 13.74
CA THR A 181 -13.89 -0.05 13.02
C THR A 181 -12.62 -0.50 13.75
N SER A 182 -11.60 -0.89 12.99
CA SER A 182 -10.27 -1.21 13.53
C SER A 182 -9.45 0.04 13.83
N THR A 183 -9.93 1.23 13.48
CA THR A 183 -9.20 2.49 13.60
C THR A 183 -9.88 3.46 14.57
N LEU A 184 -9.06 4.23 15.27
CA LEU A 184 -9.45 5.29 16.21
C LEU A 184 -8.60 6.52 15.93
N CYS A 185 -9.21 7.70 15.85
CA CYS A 185 -8.46 8.95 15.75
C CYS A 185 -8.43 9.70 17.08
N VAL A 186 -7.22 10.09 17.51
CA VAL A 186 -6.99 10.98 18.65
C VAL A 186 -6.49 12.33 18.11
N LEU A 187 -7.35 13.34 18.15
CA LEU A 187 -7.12 14.65 17.57
C LEU A 187 -6.39 15.56 18.56
N ALA A 188 -5.37 16.23 18.05
CA ALA A 188 -4.52 17.14 18.80
C ALA A 188 -5.22 18.49 19.07
N PRO A 189 -4.74 19.26 20.07
CA PRO A 189 -5.25 20.60 20.33
C PRO A 189 -5.10 21.48 19.09
N GLY A 190 -6.12 22.27 18.76
CA GLY A 190 -6.12 23.11 17.56
C GLY A 190 -6.61 22.41 16.29
N ALA A 191 -6.91 21.11 16.34
CA ALA A 191 -7.74 20.47 15.32
C ALA A 191 -9.09 21.22 15.18
N PRO A 192 -9.65 21.36 13.96
CA PRO A 192 -10.98 21.92 13.77
C PRO A 192 -12.00 21.23 14.68
N GLN A 193 -12.95 21.98 15.24
CA GLN A 193 -13.98 21.38 16.12
C GLN A 193 -14.87 20.39 15.38
N THR A 194 -15.03 20.58 14.07
CA THR A 194 -15.75 19.69 13.17
C THR A 194 -14.92 18.49 12.70
N ALA A 195 -13.62 18.42 13.03
CA ALA A 195 -12.75 17.33 12.60
C ALA A 195 -13.23 15.99 13.21
N THR A 196 -13.38 15.01 12.33
CA THR A 196 -13.87 13.66 12.59
C THR A 196 -12.75 12.64 12.46
N ALA A 197 -13.07 11.34 12.52
CA ALA A 197 -12.09 10.28 12.32
C ALA A 197 -11.42 10.32 10.93
N THR A 198 -12.08 10.83 9.88
CA THR A 198 -11.49 10.94 8.53
C THR A 198 -10.48 12.08 8.41
N ASP A 199 -10.52 13.03 9.35
CA ASP A 199 -9.66 14.21 9.36
C ASP A 199 -8.40 13.98 10.24
N CYS A 200 -8.09 12.72 10.57
CA CYS A 200 -7.00 12.40 11.49
C CYS A 200 -5.64 12.90 11.00
N SER A 201 -5.43 12.86 9.68
CA SER A 201 -4.27 13.45 9.04
C SER A 201 -4.72 14.77 8.40
N PRO A 202 -4.21 15.94 8.82
CA PRO A 202 -3.03 16.15 9.66
C PRO A 202 -3.27 16.31 11.17
N TYR A 203 -4.52 16.29 11.62
CA TYR A 203 -4.90 16.90 12.89
C TYR A 203 -4.67 16.04 14.13
N GLY A 204 -4.14 14.83 14.02
CA GLY A 204 -4.06 13.89 15.14
C GLY A 204 -3.18 12.68 14.90
N ALA A 205 -3.45 11.66 15.71
CA ALA A 205 -2.81 10.36 15.68
C ALA A 205 -3.86 9.27 15.45
N GLU A 206 -3.64 8.43 14.46
CA GLU A 206 -4.50 7.31 14.12
C GLU A 206 -3.97 6.03 14.77
N LEU A 207 -4.78 5.43 15.64
CA LEU A 207 -4.51 4.14 16.27
C LEU A 207 -5.30 3.05 15.55
N SER A 208 -4.59 2.16 14.86
CA SER A 208 -5.13 0.99 14.18
C SER A 208 -4.86 -0.28 14.97
N VAL A 209 -5.91 -1.04 15.23
CA VAL A 209 -5.91 -2.20 16.13
C VAL A 209 -6.71 -3.33 15.49
N TYR A 210 -6.04 -4.35 14.95
CA TYR A 210 -6.70 -5.48 14.27
C TYR A 210 -6.93 -6.64 15.24
N SER A 211 -8.17 -7.08 15.40
CA SER A 211 -8.57 -8.07 16.41
C SER A 211 -8.84 -9.46 15.83
N THR A 212 -8.91 -9.60 14.51
CA THR A 212 -9.08 -10.90 13.83
C THR A 212 -8.06 -11.07 12.70
N ALA A 213 -7.87 -12.30 12.23
CA ALA A 213 -7.00 -12.58 11.09
C ALA A 213 -7.53 -11.95 9.81
N GLU A 214 -8.85 -11.93 9.62
CA GLU A 214 -9.52 -11.34 8.47
C GLU A 214 -9.32 -9.83 8.40
N GLU A 215 -9.30 -9.14 9.55
CA GLU A 215 -9.01 -7.71 9.60
C GLU A 215 -7.56 -7.42 9.23
N VAL A 216 -6.61 -8.27 9.62
CA VAL A 216 -5.21 -8.14 9.19
C VAL A 216 -5.07 -8.40 7.69
N ASP A 217 -5.75 -9.43 7.18
CA ASP A 217 -5.72 -9.83 5.76
C ASP A 217 -6.32 -8.77 4.84
N HIS A 218 -7.35 -8.05 5.29
CA HIS A 218 -8.01 -6.97 4.55
C HIS A 218 -7.56 -5.57 4.96
N ALA A 219 -6.52 -5.44 5.79
CA ALA A 219 -5.98 -4.14 6.16
C ALA A 219 -5.47 -3.42 4.90
N THR A 220 -6.07 -2.28 4.56
CA THR A 220 -5.60 -1.44 3.46
C THR A 220 -4.36 -0.66 3.87
N TRP A 221 -4.41 -0.05 5.06
CA TRP A 221 -3.29 0.59 5.73
C TRP A 221 -3.68 0.87 7.20
N PRO A 222 -2.74 0.84 8.16
CA PRO A 222 -1.38 0.30 8.04
C PRO A 222 -1.35 -1.24 8.05
N THR A 223 -0.48 -1.82 7.25
CA THR A 223 -0.19 -3.27 7.24
C THR A 223 1.07 -3.60 8.03
N VAL A 224 1.31 -4.89 8.29
CA VAL A 224 2.53 -5.38 8.98
C VAL A 224 3.82 -4.92 8.29
N ASP A 225 3.78 -4.73 6.98
CA ASP A 225 4.93 -4.34 6.15
C ASP A 225 4.99 -2.84 5.87
N SER A 226 3.96 -2.08 6.24
CA SER A 226 3.90 -0.63 5.97
C SER A 226 5.07 0.14 6.58
N GLY A 227 5.61 -0.30 7.72
CA GLY A 227 6.80 0.30 8.33
C GLY A 227 8.11 0.03 7.57
N ASP A 228 8.14 -0.98 6.71
CA ASP A 228 9.36 -1.35 5.99
C ASP A 228 9.45 -0.70 4.60
N LEU A 229 8.37 -0.06 4.14
CA LEU A 229 8.31 0.61 2.84
C LEU A 229 9.24 1.84 2.76
N ASP A 230 9.98 1.95 1.65
CA ASP A 230 10.87 3.09 1.39
C ASP A 230 10.12 4.34 0.92
N ASP A 231 9.02 4.13 0.20
CA ASP A 231 8.14 5.15 -0.36
C ASP A 231 7.06 5.58 0.65
N GLY A 232 6.58 4.66 1.49
CA GLY A 232 5.79 4.94 2.68
C GLY A 232 4.44 5.61 2.38
N TRP A 233 4.44 6.95 2.34
CA TRP A 233 3.24 7.79 2.16
C TRP A 233 3.20 8.52 0.81
N THR A 234 4.17 8.32 -0.09
CA THR A 234 4.24 9.07 -1.37
C THR A 234 3.18 8.67 -2.39
N THR A 235 2.41 7.62 -2.14
CA THR A 235 1.37 7.14 -3.05
C THR A 235 -0.02 7.74 -2.76
N GLN A 236 -0.16 8.52 -1.70
CA GLN A 236 -1.44 9.07 -1.30
C GLN A 236 -1.88 10.23 -2.22
N PRO A 237 -3.17 10.30 -2.60
CA PRO A 237 -3.68 11.38 -3.46
C PRO A 237 -3.90 12.70 -2.70
N TYR A 238 -3.44 12.81 -1.46
CA TYR A 238 -3.75 13.88 -0.53
C TYR A 238 -2.51 14.38 0.20
N CYS A 239 -2.38 15.71 0.34
CA CYS A 239 -1.35 16.38 1.11
C CYS A 239 -1.89 16.79 2.49
N PRO A 240 -1.53 16.08 3.56
CA PRO A 240 -1.97 16.40 4.91
C PRO A 240 -1.06 17.47 5.53
N VAL A 241 -1.11 18.69 5.02
CA VAL A 241 -0.42 19.83 5.66
C VAL A 241 -1.34 20.47 6.67
N TRP A 242 -0.86 20.63 7.90
CA TRP A 242 -1.67 21.21 8.97
C TRP A 242 -2.22 22.59 8.60
N GLY A 243 -3.54 22.74 8.68
CA GLY A 243 -4.25 23.99 8.41
C GLY A 243 -4.55 24.24 6.93
N ASN A 244 -3.94 23.48 6.02
CA ASN A 244 -4.24 23.52 4.58
C ASN A 244 -4.20 22.11 3.97
N PRO A 245 -5.00 21.14 4.46
CA PRO A 245 -4.92 19.80 3.93
C PRO A 245 -5.74 19.73 2.62
N HIS A 246 -5.11 19.31 1.51
CA HIS A 246 -5.69 19.41 0.17
C HIS A 246 -5.35 18.20 -0.73
N PRO A 247 -6.13 17.93 -1.79
CA PRO A 247 -5.73 16.97 -2.82
C PRO A 247 -4.47 17.43 -3.56
N ILE A 248 -3.66 16.47 -4.00
CA ILE A 248 -2.48 16.76 -4.82
C ILE A 248 -2.94 17.30 -6.18
N GLY A 249 -2.41 18.47 -6.59
CA GLY A 249 -2.68 19.07 -7.90
C GLY A 249 -2.14 18.21 -9.04
N GLY A 250 -2.73 18.32 -10.24
CA GLY A 250 -2.41 17.42 -11.36
C GLY A 250 -0.94 17.38 -11.81
N SER A 251 -0.14 18.40 -11.50
CA SER A 251 1.31 18.43 -11.77
C SER A 251 2.18 18.05 -10.57
N ASP A 252 1.60 18.02 -9.36
CA ASP A 252 2.33 17.77 -8.13
C ASP A 252 2.39 16.27 -7.86
N GLN A 253 3.47 15.84 -7.22
CA GLN A 253 3.63 14.45 -6.79
C GLN A 253 4.25 14.47 -5.40
N LEU A 254 3.69 13.67 -4.49
CA LEU A 254 4.32 13.45 -3.20
C LEU A 254 5.68 12.79 -3.41
N LYS A 255 6.72 13.36 -2.81
CA LYS A 255 8.09 12.84 -2.92
C LYS A 255 8.74 12.80 -1.55
N ASN A 256 9.40 11.67 -1.25
CA ASN A 256 10.27 11.60 -0.09
C ASN A 256 11.48 12.51 -0.31
N THR A 257 11.72 13.43 0.61
CA THR A 257 12.85 14.37 0.56
C THR A 257 14.11 13.77 1.17
N THR A 258 13.95 12.73 2.00
CA THR A 258 15.04 12.00 2.67
C THR A 258 14.73 10.51 2.73
N ALA A 259 15.76 9.68 2.91
CA ALA A 259 15.56 8.26 3.19
C ALA A 259 14.78 8.06 4.50
N PRO A 260 13.91 7.04 4.61
CA PRO A 260 13.13 6.82 5.82
C PRO A 260 14.04 6.59 7.04
N LEU A 261 13.76 7.30 8.13
CA LEU A 261 14.41 7.08 9.41
C LEU A 261 13.70 5.95 10.15
N ARG A 262 14.40 4.84 10.39
CA ARG A 262 13.88 3.66 11.08
C ARG A 262 14.55 3.50 12.44
N THR A 263 13.76 3.45 13.51
CA THR A 263 14.24 3.21 14.87
C THR A 263 13.49 2.06 15.52
N ARG A 264 14.08 1.48 16.56
CA ARG A 264 13.45 0.45 17.39
C ARG A 264 13.46 0.93 18.83
N ASP A 265 12.30 0.88 19.46
CA ASP A 265 12.12 1.25 20.86
C ASP A 265 11.35 0.15 21.60
N ILE A 266 11.08 0.36 22.88
CA ILE A 266 10.25 -0.51 23.70
C ILE A 266 9.07 0.30 24.24
N VAL A 267 7.85 -0.17 23.99
CA VAL A 267 6.59 0.41 24.48
C VAL A 267 5.78 -0.69 25.13
N ALA A 268 5.26 -0.46 26.34
CA ALA A 268 4.52 -1.48 27.10
C ALA A 268 5.31 -2.80 27.32
N GLY A 269 6.65 -2.74 27.40
CA GLY A 269 7.51 -3.92 27.46
C GLY A 269 7.58 -4.73 26.14
N ARG A 270 7.01 -4.21 25.05
CA ARG A 270 7.02 -4.82 23.71
C ARG A 270 7.95 -4.03 22.78
N PRO A 271 8.70 -4.69 21.87
CA PRO A 271 9.42 -4.00 20.81
C PRO A 271 8.45 -3.23 19.91
N VAL A 272 8.75 -1.96 19.65
CA VAL A 272 8.04 -1.13 18.67
C VAL A 272 9.02 -0.71 17.58
N PHE A 273 8.56 -0.76 16.34
CA PHE A 273 9.31 -0.31 15.17
C PHE A 273 8.76 1.02 14.73
N LYS A 274 9.57 2.08 14.76
CA LYS A 274 9.20 3.39 14.25
C LYS A 274 9.80 3.58 12.87
N THR A 275 8.99 4.01 11.92
CA THR A 275 9.45 4.53 10.64
C THR A 275 8.94 5.95 10.45
N GLN A 276 9.82 6.83 10.03
CA GLN A 276 9.53 8.24 9.78
C GLN A 276 9.97 8.62 8.37
N TRP A 277 9.06 9.24 7.63
CA TRP A 277 9.28 9.79 6.30
C TRP A 277 9.16 11.31 6.35
N GLN A 278 10.02 12.02 5.61
CA GLN A 278 9.77 13.41 5.26
C GLN A 278 9.30 13.49 3.81
N VAL A 279 8.11 14.06 3.63
CA VAL A 279 7.39 14.05 2.36
C VAL A 279 7.15 15.50 1.93
N SER A 280 7.52 15.83 0.70
CA SER A 280 7.17 17.11 0.06
C SER A 280 5.92 16.91 -0.79
N CYS A 281 4.94 17.80 -0.65
CA CYS A 281 3.78 17.85 -1.54
C CYS A 281 4.10 18.63 -2.82
N ASN A 282 4.83 19.72 -2.66
CA ASN A 282 5.32 20.59 -3.72
C ASN A 282 6.56 21.35 -3.20
N ALA A 283 7.06 22.30 -3.99
CA ALA A 283 8.26 23.06 -3.64
C ALA A 283 8.16 23.88 -2.33
N LYS A 284 6.95 24.13 -1.81
CA LYS A 284 6.70 25.00 -0.65
C LYS A 284 6.16 24.24 0.56
N GLU A 285 5.53 23.11 0.34
CA GLU A 285 4.81 22.36 1.37
C GLU A 285 5.46 20.99 1.60
N SER A 286 5.73 20.69 2.86
CA SER A 286 6.22 19.39 3.30
C SER A 286 5.61 19.02 4.65
N PHE A 287 5.60 17.72 4.93
CA PHE A 287 5.08 17.19 6.17
C PHE A 287 5.86 15.93 6.57
N THR A 288 5.76 15.60 7.86
CA THR A 288 6.34 14.38 8.42
C THR A 288 5.24 13.32 8.56
N ALA A 289 5.52 12.12 8.06
CA ALA A 289 4.72 10.93 8.32
C ALA A 289 5.49 10.02 9.27
N GLN A 290 4.83 9.49 10.30
CA GLN A 290 5.42 8.60 11.29
C GLN A 290 4.48 7.41 11.53
N LEU A 291 5.05 6.22 11.60
CA LEU A 291 4.35 4.98 11.90
C LEU A 291 5.11 4.20 12.98
N TRP A 292 4.43 3.87 14.07
CA TRP A 292 4.89 2.95 15.10
C TRP A 292 4.15 1.63 14.94
N SER A 293 4.89 0.55 14.72
CA SER A 293 4.35 -0.79 14.49
C SER A 293 4.70 -1.71 15.65
N LEU A 294 3.69 -2.15 16.41
CA LEU A 294 3.79 -3.23 17.38
C LEU A 294 3.31 -4.51 16.68
N LYS A 295 4.14 -5.00 15.73
CA LYS A 295 3.77 -6.03 14.76
C LYS A 295 3.26 -7.33 15.41
N SER A 296 3.83 -7.74 16.55
CA SER A 296 3.38 -8.94 17.29
C SER A 296 1.95 -8.83 17.81
N ASP A 297 1.49 -7.61 18.05
CA ASP A 297 0.21 -7.32 18.68
C ASP A 297 -0.82 -6.76 17.69
N GLN A 298 -0.42 -6.58 16.41
CA GLN A 298 -1.22 -5.98 15.35
C GLN A 298 -1.83 -4.62 15.76
N VAL A 299 -0.99 -3.82 16.41
CA VAL A 299 -1.29 -2.45 16.84
C VAL A 299 -0.34 -1.50 16.14
N PHE A 300 -0.89 -0.48 15.52
CA PHE A 300 -0.17 0.52 14.77
C PHE A 300 -0.64 1.89 15.22
N LEU A 301 0.30 2.79 15.48
CA LEU A 301 -0.01 4.20 15.70
C LEU A 301 0.64 4.99 14.57
N ALA A 302 -0.14 5.82 13.89
CA ALA A 302 0.36 6.66 12.83
C ALA A 302 0.06 8.13 13.10
N ALA A 303 0.98 9.01 12.71
CA ALA A 303 0.78 10.44 12.73
C ALA A 303 1.35 11.03 11.44
N VAL A 304 0.48 11.60 10.62
CA VAL A 304 0.84 12.10 9.30
C VAL A 304 0.48 13.57 9.22
N GLY A 305 1.45 14.45 9.04
CA GLY A 305 1.19 15.90 9.03
C GLY A 305 1.01 16.54 10.40
N LEU A 306 1.17 15.76 11.47
CA LEU A 306 1.09 16.27 12.83
C LEU A 306 2.18 17.31 13.09
N LYS A 307 1.76 18.47 13.57
CA LYS A 307 2.68 19.56 13.87
C LYS A 307 3.75 19.21 14.94
N PRO A 308 4.96 19.78 14.86
CA PRO A 308 6.04 19.51 15.82
C PRO A 308 5.67 19.78 17.28
N GLU A 309 4.88 20.81 17.57
CA GLU A 309 4.46 21.15 18.95
C GLU A 309 3.57 20.08 19.61
N HIS A 310 2.99 19.16 18.82
CA HIS A 310 2.13 18.09 19.32
C HIS A 310 2.86 16.75 19.49
N GLN A 311 4.15 16.68 19.17
CA GLN A 311 4.93 15.44 19.25
C GLN A 311 5.03 14.89 20.68
N SER A 312 5.09 15.76 21.69
CA SER A 312 5.10 15.32 23.09
C SER A 312 3.80 14.62 23.51
N GLY A 313 2.65 15.09 23.00
CA GLY A 313 1.36 14.43 23.22
C GLY A 313 1.30 13.05 22.56
N LEU A 314 1.79 12.94 21.33
CA LEU A 314 1.89 11.67 20.61
C LEU A 314 2.78 10.65 21.35
N VAL A 315 3.96 11.08 21.82
CA VAL A 315 4.86 10.24 22.62
C VAL A 315 4.21 9.85 23.95
N SER A 316 3.42 10.74 24.56
CA SER A 316 2.66 10.41 25.78
C SER A 316 1.61 9.30 25.57
N ILE A 317 0.90 9.31 24.42
CA ILE A 317 -0.02 8.22 24.03
C ILE A 317 0.75 6.89 23.93
N LEU A 318 1.91 6.89 23.26
CA LEU A 318 2.75 5.69 23.15
C LEU A 318 3.23 5.20 24.51
N ASN A 319 3.80 6.08 25.33
CA ASN A 319 4.39 5.72 26.62
C ASN A 319 3.36 5.20 27.64
N THR A 320 2.10 5.60 27.49
CA THR A 320 1.00 5.14 28.35
C THR A 320 0.23 3.96 27.77
N MET A 321 0.63 3.47 26.59
CA MET A 321 0.00 2.32 25.96
C MET A 321 0.22 1.06 26.81
N ASP A 322 -0.85 0.33 27.06
CA ASP A 322 -0.86 -0.96 27.76
C ASP A 322 -1.61 -1.98 26.91
N LEU A 323 -0.87 -3.04 26.54
CA LEU A 323 -1.33 -4.15 25.71
C LEU A 323 -1.62 -5.42 26.53
N SER A 324 -1.51 -5.39 27.86
CA SER A 324 -1.65 -6.56 28.72
C SER A 324 -3.02 -7.24 28.63
N GLY A 325 -4.08 -6.48 28.34
CA GLY A 325 -5.43 -6.99 28.17
C GLY A 325 -5.72 -7.56 26.78
N ARG A 326 -4.73 -7.58 25.88
CA ARG A 326 -4.92 -7.92 24.47
C ARG A 326 -4.34 -9.29 24.16
N THR A 327 -5.14 -10.11 23.48
CA THR A 327 -4.64 -11.27 22.75
C THR A 327 -4.51 -10.84 21.30
N ALA A 328 -3.29 -10.85 20.76
CA ALA A 328 -3.08 -10.59 19.34
C ALA A 328 -3.92 -11.59 18.53
N PRO A 329 -4.54 -11.16 17.41
CA PRO A 329 -5.17 -12.13 16.53
C PRO A 329 -4.14 -13.18 16.17
N GLN A 330 -4.53 -14.44 16.25
CA GLN A 330 -3.75 -15.49 15.62
C GLN A 330 -3.79 -15.17 14.12
N LEU A 331 -2.73 -14.55 13.61
CA LEU A 331 -2.48 -14.54 12.17
C LEU A 331 -2.68 -15.98 11.69
N LYS A 332 -3.29 -16.19 10.52
CA LYS A 332 -3.46 -17.55 9.94
C LYS A 332 -2.15 -18.28 10.21
N SER A 333 -2.18 -19.36 11.01
CA SER A 333 -1.14 -19.88 11.94
C SER A 333 0.31 -20.04 11.44
N ASN A 334 0.59 -19.66 10.20
CA ASN A 334 1.85 -19.75 9.51
C ASN A 334 2.25 -18.45 8.77
N GLN A 335 1.45 -17.38 8.80
CA GLN A 335 1.76 -16.13 8.09
C GLN A 335 3.04 -15.51 8.68
N ASN A 336 4.04 -15.30 7.83
CA ASN A 336 5.40 -14.85 8.19
C ASN A 336 6.21 -15.81 9.10
N ALA A 337 5.81 -17.09 9.20
CA ALA A 337 6.63 -18.12 9.85
C ALA A 337 7.88 -18.48 9.05
N VAL A 338 7.94 -18.09 7.78
CA VAL A 338 9.11 -18.18 6.92
C VAL A 338 9.58 -16.78 6.55
N ALA A 339 10.76 -16.39 7.02
CA ALA A 339 11.42 -15.17 6.56
C ALA A 339 11.92 -15.38 5.13
N VAL A 340 11.62 -14.42 4.24
CA VAL A 340 12.06 -14.42 2.85
C VAL A 340 13.04 -13.27 2.64
N SER A 341 14.25 -13.57 2.16
CA SER A 341 15.23 -12.56 1.76
C SER A 341 15.61 -12.73 0.30
N VAL A 342 15.95 -11.62 -0.36
CA VAL A 342 16.34 -11.58 -1.76
C VAL A 342 17.73 -10.95 -1.85
N ASP A 343 18.66 -11.66 -2.47
CA ASP A 343 20.05 -11.25 -2.68
C ASP A 343 20.30 -11.11 -4.19
N GLY A 344 21.04 -10.07 -4.61
CA GLY A 344 21.27 -9.77 -6.03
C GLY A 344 20.21 -8.87 -6.68
N LEU A 345 19.14 -8.53 -5.95
CA LEU A 345 18.22 -7.44 -6.26
C LEU A 345 18.07 -6.53 -5.04
N ALA A 346 18.35 -5.23 -5.21
CA ALA A 346 18.16 -4.22 -4.18
C ALA A 346 16.99 -3.28 -4.51
N SER A 347 16.37 -2.70 -3.47
CA SER A 347 15.38 -1.63 -3.62
C SER A 347 16.00 -0.48 -4.42
N GLY A 348 15.31 -0.04 -5.48
CA GLY A 348 15.75 1.01 -6.39
C GLY A 348 16.83 0.62 -7.40
N GLN A 349 17.32 -0.62 -7.40
CA GLN A 349 18.28 -1.10 -8.39
C GLN A 349 17.73 -0.94 -9.81
N GLN A 350 18.56 -0.45 -10.73
CA GLN A 350 18.17 -0.29 -12.12
C GLN A 350 18.17 -1.64 -12.85
N VAL A 351 17.10 -1.91 -13.58
CA VAL A 351 16.94 -3.07 -14.47
C VAL A 351 16.59 -2.55 -15.85
N THR A 352 17.39 -2.88 -16.86
CA THR A 352 17.15 -2.45 -18.25
C THR A 352 16.10 -3.33 -18.92
N ASN A 353 15.20 -2.72 -19.70
CA ASN A 353 14.15 -3.42 -20.43
C ASN A 353 14.60 -3.97 -21.80
N ASN A 354 15.91 -4.09 -22.03
CA ASN A 354 16.50 -4.47 -23.32
C ASN A 354 16.78 -5.98 -23.45
N GLY A 355 16.14 -6.82 -22.63
CA GLY A 355 16.39 -8.26 -22.58
C GLY A 355 17.63 -8.68 -21.78
N THR A 356 18.37 -7.74 -21.17
CA THR A 356 19.50 -8.07 -20.29
C THR A 356 19.03 -8.90 -19.11
N THR A 357 19.73 -10.01 -18.86
CA THR A 357 19.40 -10.93 -17.78
C THR A 357 19.98 -10.46 -16.45
N VAL A 358 19.14 -10.34 -15.43
CA VAL A 358 19.53 -10.07 -14.04
C VAL A 358 19.35 -11.34 -13.22
N SER A 359 20.40 -11.78 -12.53
CA SER A 359 20.38 -12.97 -11.68
C SER A 359 20.28 -12.58 -10.21
N PHE A 360 19.53 -13.36 -9.44
CA PHE A 360 19.32 -13.15 -8.01
C PHE A 360 19.00 -14.46 -7.31
N SER A 361 18.99 -14.44 -5.98
CA SER A 361 18.61 -15.60 -5.18
C SER A 361 17.61 -15.21 -4.10
N VAL A 362 16.69 -16.13 -3.82
CA VAL A 362 15.72 -16.00 -2.73
C VAL A 362 16.04 -17.03 -1.67
N THR A 363 16.22 -16.59 -0.43
CA THR A 363 16.41 -17.46 0.72
C THR A 363 15.15 -17.49 1.57
N TYR A 364 14.64 -18.70 1.80
CA TYR A 364 13.48 -18.99 2.63
C TYR A 364 13.96 -19.61 3.93
N LYS A 365 13.78 -18.92 5.06
CA LYS A 365 14.19 -19.38 6.40
C LYS A 365 12.99 -19.57 7.29
N ASN A 366 12.76 -20.77 7.80
CA ASN A 366 11.72 -21.01 8.79
C ASN A 366 12.16 -20.42 10.14
N THR A 367 11.49 -19.35 10.56
CA THR A 367 11.71 -18.65 11.83
C THR A 367 10.72 -19.09 12.91
N GLY A 368 9.71 -19.87 12.54
CA GLY A 368 8.72 -20.45 13.43
C GLY A 368 9.18 -21.73 14.11
N GLN A 369 8.25 -22.35 14.85
CA GLN A 369 8.43 -23.63 15.55
C GLN A 369 7.80 -24.82 14.79
N THR A 370 6.98 -24.54 13.77
CA THR A 370 6.31 -25.54 12.96
C THR A 370 7.22 -26.00 11.83
N GLY A 371 7.45 -27.30 11.69
CA GLY A 371 8.12 -27.85 10.51
C GLY A 371 7.16 -27.96 9.32
N TYR A 372 7.61 -27.50 8.14
CA TYR A 372 6.82 -27.60 6.91
C TYR A 372 7.32 -28.78 6.07
N ALA A 373 6.46 -29.77 5.83
CA ALA A 373 6.80 -30.92 4.98
C ALA A 373 7.03 -30.51 3.51
N SER A 374 6.39 -29.42 3.08
CA SER A 374 6.51 -28.88 1.73
C SER A 374 6.25 -27.38 1.74
N VAL A 375 7.23 -26.61 1.30
CA VAL A 375 7.14 -25.18 0.99
C VAL A 375 7.35 -25.02 -0.52
N GLN A 376 6.44 -24.34 -1.19
CA GLN A 376 6.52 -24.02 -2.61
C GLN A 376 7.13 -22.61 -2.77
N PRO A 377 8.28 -22.48 -3.43
CA PRO A 377 8.86 -21.17 -3.71
C PRO A 377 8.12 -20.55 -4.89
N LEU A 378 7.65 -19.32 -4.72
CA LEU A 378 6.95 -18.56 -5.74
C LEU A 378 7.64 -17.21 -5.92
N VAL A 379 7.96 -16.84 -7.15
CA VAL A 379 8.54 -15.53 -7.51
C VAL A 379 7.82 -15.01 -8.74
N TYR A 380 7.46 -13.73 -8.75
CA TYR A 380 6.84 -13.05 -9.88
C TYR A 380 7.05 -11.53 -9.76
N THR A 381 6.68 -10.79 -10.80
CA THR A 381 6.63 -9.34 -10.82
C THR A 381 5.19 -8.85 -10.85
N GLU A 382 4.91 -7.75 -10.16
CA GLU A 382 3.59 -7.14 -10.10
C GLU A 382 3.41 -6.09 -11.21
N PRO A 383 2.16 -5.84 -11.66
CA PRO A 383 1.87 -4.72 -12.53
C PRO A 383 2.35 -3.39 -11.92
N TYR A 384 2.89 -2.51 -12.76
CA TYR A 384 3.42 -1.20 -12.38
C TYR A 384 3.11 -0.16 -13.48
N ALA A 385 3.47 1.10 -13.24
CA ALA A 385 3.16 2.19 -14.17
C ALA A 385 3.73 2.01 -15.60
N GLY A 386 4.78 1.19 -15.75
CA GLY A 386 5.38 0.86 -17.04
C GLY A 386 4.85 -0.43 -17.67
N THR A 387 3.99 -1.20 -17.00
CA THR A 387 3.44 -2.43 -17.58
C THR A 387 2.66 -2.12 -18.87
N PRO A 388 2.84 -2.90 -19.95
CA PRO A 388 2.09 -2.73 -21.19
C PRO A 388 0.58 -2.69 -20.95
N ALA A 389 -0.10 -1.76 -21.63
CA ALA A 389 -1.55 -1.67 -21.57
C ALA A 389 -2.19 -2.90 -22.23
N GLY A 390 -3.17 -3.50 -21.55
CA GLY A 390 -3.88 -4.68 -22.04
C GLY A 390 -5.09 -5.01 -21.17
N ALA A 391 -5.92 -5.96 -21.62
CA ALA A 391 -7.07 -6.44 -20.84
C ALA A 391 -6.64 -7.08 -19.50
N VAL A 392 -5.44 -7.67 -19.46
CA VAL A 392 -4.73 -8.10 -18.26
C VAL A 392 -3.35 -7.45 -18.31
N GLN A 393 -3.01 -6.67 -17.29
CA GLN A 393 -1.70 -6.04 -17.18
C GLN A 393 -0.67 -7.08 -16.74
N ILE A 394 0.20 -7.50 -17.65
CA ILE A 394 1.22 -8.53 -17.44
C ILE A 394 2.56 -7.94 -17.91
N ASN A 395 3.61 -8.04 -17.10
CA ASN A 395 4.95 -7.63 -17.52
C ASN A 395 5.48 -8.64 -18.54
N GLU A 396 6.13 -8.14 -19.59
CA GLU A 396 6.69 -8.98 -20.64
C GLU A 396 8.12 -9.41 -20.33
N GLY A 397 8.59 -10.47 -20.98
CA GLY A 397 9.95 -10.99 -20.79
C GLY A 397 9.99 -12.42 -20.25
N LYS A 398 11.02 -12.73 -19.45
CA LYS A 398 11.30 -14.09 -18.97
C LYS A 398 11.63 -14.10 -17.49
N LEU A 399 11.07 -15.05 -16.78
CA LEU A 399 11.54 -15.46 -15.45
C LEU A 399 11.96 -16.92 -15.52
N GLU A 400 13.09 -17.26 -14.95
CA GLU A 400 13.58 -18.63 -14.89
C GLU A 400 14.09 -18.94 -13.48
N ARG A 401 13.82 -20.17 -13.03
CA ARG A 401 14.31 -20.72 -11.76
C ARG A 401 15.33 -21.81 -12.04
N LEU A 402 16.41 -21.86 -11.26
CA LEU A 402 17.39 -22.92 -11.38
C LEU A 402 16.95 -24.16 -10.58
N ASP A 403 16.59 -25.23 -11.28
CA ASP A 403 16.22 -26.53 -10.73
C ASP A 403 17.36 -27.53 -11.00
N GLY A 404 18.22 -27.74 -10.00
CA GLY A 404 19.48 -28.46 -10.20
C GLY A 404 20.43 -27.65 -11.07
N ASP A 405 20.75 -28.15 -12.26
CA ASP A 405 21.58 -27.46 -13.25
C ASP A 405 20.77 -26.90 -14.43
N VAL A 406 19.44 -27.00 -14.39
CA VAL A 406 18.54 -26.61 -15.49
C VAL A 406 17.75 -25.37 -15.12
N TRP A 407 17.77 -24.37 -16.00
CA TRP A 407 16.89 -23.21 -15.91
C TRP A 407 15.49 -23.56 -16.40
N LYS A 408 14.51 -23.54 -15.50
CA LYS A 408 13.11 -23.80 -15.79
C LYS A 408 12.35 -22.49 -15.98
N PRO A 409 11.66 -22.30 -17.11
CA PRO A 409 10.88 -21.08 -17.37
C PRO A 409 9.67 -21.02 -16.44
N LEU A 410 9.39 -19.80 -15.96
CA LEU A 410 8.23 -19.44 -15.16
C LEU A 410 7.55 -18.21 -15.81
N PRO A 411 6.23 -18.06 -15.68
CA PRO A 411 5.55 -16.79 -15.92
C PRO A 411 6.19 -15.65 -15.11
N LEU A 412 6.47 -14.53 -15.77
CA LEU A 412 7.05 -13.36 -15.12
C LEU A 412 6.05 -12.66 -14.19
N SER A 413 4.80 -12.49 -14.62
CA SER A 413 3.72 -11.92 -13.82
C SER A 413 2.56 -12.91 -13.65
N PRO A 414 1.80 -12.81 -12.53
CA PRO A 414 0.54 -13.53 -12.41
C PRO A 414 -0.42 -13.05 -13.50
N GLY A 415 -1.05 -13.98 -14.21
CA GLY A 415 -2.12 -13.65 -15.14
C GLY A 415 -3.43 -13.32 -14.40
N GLY A 416 -4.55 -13.28 -15.13
CA GLY A 416 -5.87 -13.07 -14.51
C GLY A 416 -6.38 -14.24 -13.64
N GLY A 417 -5.63 -15.34 -13.53
CA GLY A 417 -5.99 -16.56 -12.80
C GLY A 417 -5.06 -16.88 -11.62
N MET A 418 -5.34 -17.99 -10.94
CA MET A 418 -4.53 -18.53 -9.82
C MET A 418 -3.57 -19.66 -10.25
N ASP A 419 -3.41 -19.88 -11.56
CA ASP A 419 -2.50 -20.87 -12.13
C ASP A 419 -1.04 -20.63 -11.74
N TYR A 420 -0.65 -19.36 -11.57
CA TYR A 420 0.68 -18.98 -11.07
C TYR A 420 1.00 -19.59 -9.69
N ALA A 421 -0.01 -19.85 -8.86
CA ALA A 421 0.18 -20.42 -7.53
C ALA A 421 0.69 -21.88 -7.57
N MET A 422 0.56 -22.57 -8.71
CA MET A 422 1.06 -23.94 -8.88
C MET A 422 2.51 -24.02 -9.38
N LEU A 423 3.12 -22.89 -9.78
CA LEU A 423 4.47 -22.85 -10.38
C LEU A 423 5.59 -23.32 -9.43
N GLY A 424 5.37 -23.19 -8.13
CA GLY A 424 6.29 -23.64 -7.09
C GLY A 424 6.24 -25.14 -6.81
N LYS A 425 5.24 -25.87 -7.31
CA LYS A 425 4.98 -27.27 -6.94
C LYS A 425 6.17 -28.19 -7.21
N ASP A 426 6.75 -28.10 -8.40
CA ASP A 426 7.84 -28.97 -8.82
C ASP A 426 9.18 -28.67 -8.13
N ALA A 427 9.33 -27.51 -7.50
CA ALA A 427 10.49 -27.17 -6.66
C ALA A 427 10.13 -27.02 -5.19
N SER A 428 9.08 -27.72 -4.76
CA SER A 428 8.75 -27.78 -3.34
C SER A 428 9.87 -28.44 -2.54
N PHE A 429 10.07 -27.97 -1.31
CA PHE A 429 11.07 -28.53 -0.39
C PHE A 429 10.56 -28.55 1.05
N PRO A 430 10.99 -29.52 1.88
CA PRO A 430 10.74 -29.47 3.31
C PRO A 430 11.56 -28.35 3.96
N LEU A 431 11.01 -27.74 5.01
CA LEU A 431 11.65 -26.66 5.75
C LEU A 431 11.37 -26.79 7.26
N ALA A 432 12.29 -27.43 7.99
CA ALA A 432 12.23 -27.60 9.44
C ALA A 432 12.45 -26.26 10.19
N PRO A 433 12.06 -26.15 11.47
CA PRO A 433 12.34 -24.95 12.28
C PRO A 433 13.82 -24.56 12.26
N GLY A 434 14.12 -23.29 12.00
CA GLY A 434 15.47 -22.75 11.89
C GLY A 434 16.20 -23.06 10.58
N GLN A 435 15.68 -23.94 9.72
CA GLN A 435 16.29 -24.30 8.44
C GLN A 435 16.11 -23.18 7.40
N SER A 436 17.10 -23.04 6.51
CA SER A 436 17.05 -22.16 5.34
C SER A 436 17.19 -22.95 4.03
N ARG A 437 16.53 -22.48 2.97
CA ARG A 437 16.71 -22.95 1.61
C ARG A 437 16.86 -21.76 0.66
N THR A 438 17.89 -21.78 -0.18
CA THR A 438 18.12 -20.74 -1.20
C THR A 438 17.82 -21.29 -2.58
N VAL A 439 17.08 -20.51 -3.38
CA VAL A 439 16.72 -20.82 -4.76
C VAL A 439 17.22 -19.70 -5.65
N LYS A 440 17.87 -20.05 -6.77
CA LYS A 440 18.40 -19.06 -7.73
C LYS A 440 17.39 -18.80 -8.83
N TYR A 441 17.29 -17.54 -9.21
CA TYR A 441 16.43 -17.04 -10.27
C TYR A 441 17.22 -16.15 -11.21
N ARG A 442 16.70 -16.00 -12.42
CA ARG A 442 17.11 -14.94 -13.33
C ARG A 442 15.90 -14.42 -14.06
N MET A 443 15.91 -13.13 -14.38
CA MET A 443 14.84 -12.49 -15.12
C MET A 443 15.40 -11.58 -16.21
N SER A 444 14.62 -11.37 -17.26
CA SER A 444 14.84 -10.32 -18.25
C SER A 444 13.50 -9.69 -18.64
N LEU A 445 13.52 -8.39 -18.89
CA LEU A 445 12.35 -7.62 -19.30
C LEU A 445 12.36 -7.39 -20.81
N ALA A 446 11.18 -7.27 -21.42
CA ALA A 446 11.05 -6.96 -22.83
C ALA A 446 11.06 -5.44 -23.06
N THR A 447 11.37 -5.01 -24.29
CA THR A 447 11.46 -3.57 -24.63
C THR A 447 10.12 -2.84 -24.58
N THR A 448 9.03 -3.60 -24.55
CA THR A 448 7.65 -3.15 -24.37
C THR A 448 7.35 -2.72 -22.93
N ASP A 449 8.08 -3.24 -21.93
CA ASP A 449 7.96 -2.83 -20.53
C ASP A 449 8.52 -1.41 -20.35
N GLY A 450 7.67 -0.47 -19.95
CA GLY A 450 8.01 0.93 -19.74
C GLY A 450 8.89 1.19 -18.51
N ALA A 451 9.44 2.40 -18.43
CA ALA A 451 10.16 2.83 -17.24
C ALA A 451 9.22 2.98 -16.04
N GLY A 452 9.70 2.67 -14.83
CA GLY A 452 8.89 2.76 -13.61
C GLY A 452 9.53 2.04 -12.43
N VAL A 453 8.76 1.88 -11.35
CA VAL A 453 9.16 1.07 -10.19
C VAL A 453 8.36 -0.22 -10.23
N MET A 454 9.02 -1.35 -10.49
CA MET A 454 8.41 -2.66 -10.62
C MET A 454 8.69 -3.49 -9.35
N PRO A 455 7.66 -3.98 -8.64
CA PRO A 455 7.85 -4.90 -7.52
C PRO A 455 8.24 -6.29 -8.01
N VAL A 456 9.32 -6.85 -7.48
CA VAL A 456 9.68 -8.27 -7.60
C VAL A 456 9.30 -8.96 -6.29
N THR A 457 8.25 -9.76 -6.32
CA THR A 457 7.66 -10.38 -5.14
C THR A 457 8.07 -11.85 -5.06
N ALA A 458 8.62 -12.25 -3.90
CA ALA A 458 8.98 -13.60 -3.56
C ALA A 458 8.14 -14.09 -2.37
N ARG A 459 7.50 -15.25 -2.52
CA ARG A 459 6.63 -15.88 -1.52
C ARG A 459 7.08 -17.30 -1.20
N ALA A 460 6.93 -17.67 0.06
CA ALA A 460 6.86 -19.05 0.52
C ALA A 460 5.39 -19.41 0.68
N THR A 461 4.92 -20.44 -0.01
CA THR A 461 3.52 -20.88 0.07
C THR A 461 3.43 -22.33 0.51
N LEU A 462 2.32 -22.70 1.15
CA LEU A 462 1.97 -24.11 1.32
C LEU A 462 1.46 -24.69 -0.01
N PRO A 463 1.44 -26.03 -0.16
CA PRO A 463 0.94 -26.66 -1.37
C PRO A 463 -0.46 -26.19 -1.75
N PHE A 464 -0.58 -25.69 -2.97
CA PHE A 464 -1.84 -25.25 -3.55
C PHE A 464 -2.32 -26.27 -4.58
N ASP A 465 -3.59 -26.67 -4.48
CA ASP A 465 -4.22 -27.65 -5.36
C ASP A 465 -5.23 -27.04 -6.37
N GLY A 466 -5.36 -25.70 -6.38
CA GLY A 466 -6.32 -25.01 -7.23
C GLY A 466 -7.72 -24.83 -6.63
N THR A 467 -8.00 -25.43 -5.45
CA THR A 467 -9.34 -25.45 -4.86
C THR A 467 -9.47 -24.62 -3.58
N SER A 468 -8.38 -24.46 -2.84
CA SER A 468 -8.36 -23.67 -1.60
C SER A 468 -8.00 -22.21 -1.85
N GLN A 469 -7.86 -21.41 -0.79
CA GLN A 469 -7.10 -20.16 -0.88
C GLN A 469 -5.60 -20.47 -0.86
N LEU A 470 -4.79 -19.68 -1.57
CA LEU A 470 -3.34 -19.76 -1.50
C LEU A 470 -2.89 -19.36 -0.08
N THR A 471 -2.17 -20.27 0.60
CA THR A 471 -1.65 -19.98 1.94
C THR A 471 -0.21 -19.50 1.84
N VAL A 472 0.00 -18.20 2.04
CA VAL A 472 1.31 -17.56 2.09
C VAL A 472 1.85 -17.62 3.52
N ILE A 473 3.04 -18.17 3.69
CA ILE A 473 3.70 -18.35 4.99
C ILE A 473 4.97 -17.51 5.14
N GLY A 474 5.32 -16.76 4.11
CA GLY A 474 6.43 -15.83 4.07
C GLY A 474 6.41 -15.03 2.77
N GLU A 475 6.75 -13.75 2.84
CA GLU A 475 6.74 -12.86 1.68
C GLU A 475 7.86 -11.81 1.78
N ARG A 476 8.38 -11.43 0.62
CA ARG A 476 9.26 -10.27 0.46
C ARG A 476 9.07 -9.68 -0.92
N SER A 477 8.79 -8.38 -0.98
CA SER A 477 8.80 -7.62 -2.23
C SER A 477 10.02 -6.70 -2.31
N VAL A 478 10.65 -6.63 -3.49
CA VAL A 478 11.79 -5.76 -3.78
C VAL A 478 11.43 -4.85 -4.94
N PRO A 479 11.22 -3.54 -4.70
CA PRO A 479 10.91 -2.61 -5.77
C PRO A 479 12.17 -2.27 -6.57
N VAL A 480 12.24 -2.66 -7.84
CA VAL A 480 13.35 -2.32 -8.75
C VAL A 480 12.95 -1.18 -9.69
N ARG A 481 13.91 -0.40 -10.18
CA ARG A 481 13.66 0.69 -11.13
C ARG A 481 13.89 0.21 -12.56
N VAL A 482 12.83 0.11 -13.35
CA VAL A 482 12.94 -0.22 -14.77
C VAL A 482 13.39 1.00 -15.56
N VAL A 483 14.44 0.84 -16.36
CA VAL A 483 15.02 1.87 -17.25
C VAL A 483 15.10 1.34 -18.68
N LYS A 484 15.12 2.26 -19.65
CA LYS A 484 15.22 1.94 -21.08
C LYS A 484 16.66 1.74 -21.52
#